data_AF-A0A285UUW9-F1
#
_entry.id   AF-A0A285UUW9-F1
#
_cell.length_a   1.000
_cell.length_b   1.000
_cell.length_c   1.000
_cell.angle_alpha   90.00
_cell.angle_beta   90.00
_cell.angle_gamma   90.00
#
_symmetry.space_group_name_H-M   'P 1'
#
loop_
_entity.id
_entity.type
_entity.pdbx_description
1 polymer ?
#
loop_
_entity_poly.entity_id
_entity_poly.type
_entity_poly.pdbx_seq_one_letter_code
_entity_poly.pdbx_strand_id
1 'polypeptide(L)' 'MTYALEIQVEELRAEMRAVVDAAERRQIKAELELAQAELAAALAEQDGSHSSEPPF' A
#
# COMPACT_ATOMS: atom_id res chain seq x y z
N MET A 1 -6.51 -5.36 9.61
CA MET A 1 -5.14 -4.81 9.76
C MET A 1 -4.73 -3.92 8.58
N THR A 2 -5.25 -4.15 7.36
CA THR A 2 -4.98 -3.36 6.14
C THR A 2 -5.46 -1.90 6.18
N TYR A 3 -6.46 -1.58 7.00
CA TYR A 3 -7.01 -0.22 7.11
C TYR A 3 -5.97 0.87 7.43
N ALA A 4 -4.97 0.58 8.27
CA ALA A 4 -3.90 1.52 8.58
C ALA A 4 -2.96 1.74 7.37
N LEU A 5 -2.67 0.67 6.61
CA LEU A 5 -1.89 0.74 5.37
C LEU A 5 -2.64 1.51 4.27
N GLU A 6 -3.95 1.31 4.16
CA GLU A 6 -4.79 2.07 3.22
C GLU A 6 -4.75 3.57 3.50
N ILE A 7 -4.83 3.97 4.79
CA ILE A 7 -4.69 5.38 5.19
C ILE A 7 -3.31 5.90 4.81
N GLN A 8 -2.24 5.19 5.16
CA GLN A 8 -0.87 5.61 4.86
C GLN A 8 -0.65 5.79 3.34
N VAL A 9 -1.19 4.90 2.51
CA VAL A 9 -1.13 5.02 1.05
C VAL A 9 -1.83 6.29 0.56
N GLU A 10 -2.98 6.65 1.12
CA GLU A 10 -3.70 7.87 0.75
C GLU A 10 -3.00 9.15 1.23
N GLU A 11 -2.40 9.12 2.43
CA GLU A 11 -1.58 10.23 2.95
C GLU A 11 -0.37 10.50 2.04
N LEU A 12 0.39 9.46 1.70
CA LEU A 12 1.54 9.57 0.79
C LEU A 12 1.14 10.05 -0.62
N ARG A 13 -0.05 9.68 -1.10
CA ARG A 13 -0.60 10.21 -2.36
C ARG A 13 -0.93 11.70 -2.25
N ALA A 14 -1.47 12.15 -1.12
CA ALA A 14 -1.75 13.56 -0.88
C ALA A 14 -0.45 14.37 -0.77
N GLU A 15 0.54 13.87 -0.04
CA GLU A 15 1.86 14.48 0.08
C GLU A 15 2.56 14.60 -1.29
N MET A 16 2.52 13.54 -2.10
CA MET A 16 3.13 13.57 -3.43
C MET A 16 2.48 14.58 -4.39
N ARG A 17 1.20 14.93 -4.18
CA ARG A 17 0.52 16.01 -4.92
C ARG A 17 0.94 17.39 -4.42
N ALA A 18 1.27 17.53 -3.13
CA ALA A 18 1.64 18.79 -2.50
C ALA A 18 3.13 19.13 -2.61
N VAL A 19 4.00 18.11 -2.62
CA VAL A 19 5.47 18.28 -2.58
C VAL A 19 6.01 18.94 -3.85
N VAL A 20 6.82 19.99 -3.68
CA VAL A 20 7.45 20.71 -4.79
C VAL A 20 8.89 20.25 -5.01
N ASP A 21 9.60 19.88 -3.93
CA ASP A 21 10.98 19.45 -4.01
C ASP A 21 11.12 18.09 -4.71
N ALA A 22 12.09 17.99 -5.62
CA ALA A 22 12.27 16.80 -6.44
C ALA A 22 12.94 15.65 -5.67
N ALA A 23 13.75 15.93 -4.65
CA ALA A 23 14.38 14.89 -3.84
C ALA A 23 13.34 14.31 -2.86
N GLU A 24 12.60 15.17 -2.17
CA GLU A 24 11.50 14.79 -1.28
C GLU A 24 10.42 14.00 -2.04
N ARG A 25 10.05 14.45 -3.26
CA ARG A 25 9.14 13.69 -4.13
C ARG A 25 9.61 12.27 -4.44
N ARG A 26 10.92 12.06 -4.65
CA ARG A 26 11.48 10.72 -4.90
C ARG A 26 11.42 9.85 -3.65
N GLN A 27 11.64 10.45 -2.48
CA GLN A 27 11.55 9.74 -1.20
C GLN A 27 10.11 9.30 -0.93
N ILE A 28 9.15 10.23 -1.03
CA ILE A 28 7.71 9.94 -0.87
C ILE A 28 7.27 8.88 -1.88
N LYS A 29 7.76 8.94 -3.13
CA LYS A 29 7.45 7.93 -4.14
C LYS A 29 7.95 6.54 -3.75
N ALA A 30 9.18 6.43 -3.25
CA ALA A 30 9.74 5.15 -2.81
C ALA A 30 8.96 4.57 -1.62
N GLU A 31 8.55 5.43 -0.68
CA GLU A 31 7.71 5.04 0.45
C GLU A 31 6.32 4.57 -0.01
N LEU A 32 5.70 5.29 -0.95
CA LEU A 32 4.41 4.92 -1.51
C LEU A 32 4.48 3.56 -2.24
N GLU A 33 5.54 3.30 -3.00
CA GLU A 33 5.74 2.02 -3.69
C GLU A 33 5.86 0.86 -2.69
N LEU A 34 6.58 1.06 -1.58
CA LEU A 34 6.72 0.07 -0.51
C LEU A 34 5.37 -0.20 0.17
N ALA A 35 4.66 0.86 0.58
CA ALA A 35 3.36 0.73 1.25
C ALA A 35 2.29 0.08 0.37
N GLN A 36 2.30 0.36 -0.94
CA GLN A 36 1.42 -0.30 -1.91
C GLN A 36 1.75 -1.78 -2.10
N ALA A 37 3.03 -2.15 -2.13
CA ALA A 37 3.46 -3.55 -2.22
C ALA A 37 3.04 -4.33 -0.97
N GLU A 38 3.20 -3.73 0.22
CA GLU A 38 2.77 -4.33 1.49
C GLU A 38 1.25 -4.47 1.56
N LEU A 39 0.50 -3.43 1.17
CA LEU A 39 -0.96 -3.50 1.12
C LEU A 39 -1.42 -4.61 0.14
N ALA A 40 -0.80 -4.72 -1.03
CA ALA A 40 -1.11 -5.78 -1.98
C ALA A 40 -0.83 -7.18 -1.42
N ALA A 41 0.29 -7.36 -0.70
CA ALA A 41 0.61 -8.61 -0.02
C ALA A 41 -0.41 -8.93 1.08
N ALA A 42 -0.74 -7.95 1.92
CA ALA A 42 -1.69 -8.13 3.03
C ALA A 42 -3.12 -8.42 2.53
N LEU A 43 -3.53 -7.86 1.39
CA LEU A 43 -4.79 -8.18 0.72
C LEU A 43 -4.75 -9.59 0.13
N ALA A 44 -3.66 -9.97 -0.54
CA ALA A 44 -3.49 -11.32 -1.08
C ALA A 44 -3.45 -12.40 0.02
N GLU A 45 -2.87 -12.11 1.19
CA GLU A 45 -2.91 -12.99 2.35
C GLU A 45 -4.34 -13.16 2.89
N GLN A 46 -5.13 -12.07 2.98
CA GLN A 46 -6.53 -12.15 3.35
C GLN A 46 -7.33 -12.95 2.31
N ASP A 47 -7.19 -12.66 1.02
CA ASP A 47 -7.89 -13.36 -0.07
C ASP A 47 -7.49 -14.84 -0.17
N GLY A 48 -6.20 -15.16 0.01
CA GLY A 48 -5.69 -16.52 0.07
C GLY A 48 -6.17 -17.29 1.29
N SER A 49 -6.45 -16.60 2.40
CA SER A 49 -7.13 -17.19 3.57
C SER A 49 -8.60 -17.55 3.27
N HIS A 50 -9.25 -16.83 2.36
CA HIS A 50 -10.61 -17.12 1.92
C HIS A 50 -10.69 -18.22 0.84
N SER A 51 -9.61 -18.46 0.10
CA SER A 51 -9.50 -19.55 -0.88
C SER A 51 -8.92 -20.85 -0.29
N SER A 52 -9.44 -21.27 0.87
CA SER A 52 -9.40 -22.69 1.27
C SER A 52 -10.74 -23.31 0.88
N GLU A 53 -10.99 -23.46 -0.42
CA GLU A 53 -12.06 -24.35 -0.87
C GLU A 53 -11.46 -25.76 -0.96
N PRO A 54 -11.89 -26.74 -0.14
CA PRO A 54 -11.71 -28.14 -0.49
C PRO A 54 -12.89 -28.55 -1.37
N PRO A 55 -12.67 -28.92 -2.64
CA PRO A 55 -13.58 -29.81 -3.31
C PRO A 55 -12.87 -31.13 -3.63
N PHE A 56 -13.17 -32.09 -2.74
CA PHE A 56 -12.92 -33.55 -2.78
C PHE A 56 -11.57 -34.08 -2.29
#